data_AF-X1CUT4-F1
#
_entry.id   AF-X1CUT4-F1
#
_cell.length_a   1.000
_cell.length_b   1.000
_cell.length_c   1.000
_cell.angle_alpha   90.00
_cell.angle_beta   90.00
_cell.angle_gamma   90.00
#
_symmetry.space_group_name_H-M   'P 1'
#
loop_
_entity.id
_entity.type
_entity.pdbx_description
1 polymer ?
#
loop_
_entity_poly.entity_id
_entity_poly.type
_entity_poly.pdbx_seq_one_letter_code
_entity_poly.pdbx_strand_id
1 'polypeptide(L)' 'YWWYLDLRKYGTVPHSGFGLGFERMVMYLTGMSNIRDIIPFPRTPGSAAF' A
#
# COMPACT_ATOMS: atom_id res chain seq x y z
N TYR A 1 0.74 18.87 -9.46
CA TYR A 1 -0.62 18.32 -9.69
C TYR A 1 -1.19 18.58 -11.09
N TRP A 2 -0.58 19.42 -11.93
CA TRP A 2 -1.05 19.73 -13.29
C TRP A 2 -1.33 18.49 -14.17
N TRP A 3 -0.40 17.53 -14.20
CA TRP A 3 -0.55 16.29 -14.98
C TRP A 3 -1.75 15.43 -14.56
N TYR A 4 -2.09 15.43 -13.26
CA TYR A 4 -3.21 14.64 -12.75
C TYR A 4 -4.54 15.27 -13.19
N LEU A 5 -4.61 16.59 -13.27
CA LEU A 5 -5.81 17.29 -13.74
C LEU A 5 -6.03 17.11 -15.24
N ASP A 6 -4.96 17.01 -16.03
CA ASP A 6 -5.06 16.77 -17.48
C ASP A 6 -5.71 15.42 -17.82
N LEU A 7 -5.60 14.41 -16.96
CA LEU A 7 -6.31 13.13 -17.10
C LEU A 7 -7.83 13.28 -17.16
N ARG A 8 -8.38 14.42 -16.68
CA ARG A 8 -9.83 14.68 -16.66
C ARG A 8 -10.29 15.59 -17.79
N LYS A 9 -9.37 16.22 -18.54
CA LYS A 9 -9.70 17.22 -19.58
C LYS A 9 -10.19 16.62 -20.89
N TYR A 10 -9.68 15.46 -21.29
CA TYR A 10 -9.94 14.88 -22.62
C TYR A 10 -10.70 13.54 -22.50
N GLY A 11 -11.97 13.61 -22.10
CA GLY A 11 -12.84 12.44 -22.02
C GLY A 11 -12.61 11.59 -20.77
N THR A 12 -12.85 12.17 -19.58
CA THR A 12 -12.81 11.41 -18.32
C THR A 12 -13.88 10.31 -18.33
N VAL A 13 -13.50 9.12 -17.90
CA VAL A 13 -14.42 8.00 -17.66
C VAL A 13 -14.77 7.92 -16.18
N PRO A 14 -15.97 7.45 -15.80
CA PRO A 14 -16.26 7.04 -14.43
C PRO A 14 -15.28 5.91 -14.03
N HIS A 15 -14.43 6.17 -13.04
CA HIS A 15 -13.45 5.21 -12.53
C HIS A 15 -13.51 5.14 -11.02
N SER A 16 -13.29 3.96 -10.49
CA SER A 16 -13.10 3.70 -9.05
C SER A 16 -11.87 2.82 -8.87
N GLY A 17 -11.32 2.81 -7.67
CA GLY A 17 -10.17 1.98 -7.33
C GLY A 17 -10.14 1.70 -5.83
N PHE A 18 -9.41 0.66 -5.45
CA PHE A 18 -9.15 0.35 -4.06
C PHE A 18 -7.65 0.11 -3.86
N GLY A 19 -7.19 0.28 -2.63
CA GLY A 19 -5.83 -0.06 -2.21
C GLY A 19 -5.87 -1.20 -1.21
N LEU A 20 -4.94 -2.15 -1.34
CA LEU A 20 -4.78 -3.25 -0.41
C LEU A 20 -3.36 -3.21 0.15
N GLY A 21 -3.25 -3.20 1.48
CA GLY A 21 -1.96 -3.39 2.16
C GLY A 21 -1.61 -4.87 2.14
N PHE A 22 -0.65 -5.26 1.30
CA PHE A 22 -0.28 -6.66 1.11
C PHE A 22 0.13 -7.33 2.43
N GLU A 23 0.93 -6.65 3.25
CA GLU A 23 1.40 -7.15 4.53
C GLU A 23 0.27 -7.28 5.55
N ARG A 24 -0.75 -6.44 5.47
CA ARG A 24 -1.97 -6.57 6.29
C ARG A 24 -2.87 -7.71 5.84
N MET A 25 -2.94 -7.99 4.53
CA MET A 25 -3.63 -9.17 4.01
C MET A 25 -2.94 -10.45 4.52
N VAL A 26 -1.61 -10.51 4.44
CA VAL A 26 -0.85 -11.66 4.92
C VAL A 26 -0.99 -11.81 6.44
N MET A 27 -0.96 -10.70 7.20
CA MET A 27 -1.23 -10.71 8.66
C MET A 27 -2.57 -11.38 9.00
N TYR A 28 -3.61 -11.04 8.25
CA TYR A 28 -4.94 -11.59 8.45
C TYR A 28 -4.99 -13.08 8.12
N LEU A 29 -4.33 -13.52 7.05
CA LEU A 29 -4.27 -14.92 6.64
C LEU A 29 -3.44 -15.79 7.59
N THR A 30 -2.34 -15.27 8.13
CA THR A 30 -1.43 -16.02 9.01
C THR A 30 -1.79 -15.93 10.49
N GLY A 31 -2.68 -15.02 10.88
CA GLY A 31 -3.08 -14.79 12.27
C GLY A 31 -2.01 -14.12 13.13
N MET A 32 -0.94 -13.59 12.52
CA MET A 32 0.11 -12.86 13.24
C MET A 32 -0.42 -11.54 13.80
N SER A 33 0.04 -11.15 14.98
CA SER A 33 -0.43 -9.93 15.67
C SER A 33 0.36 -8.67 15.31
N ASN A 34 1.54 -8.82 14.70
CA ASN A 34 2.44 -7.71 14.37
C ASN A 34 2.87 -7.76 12.89
N ILE A 35 2.74 -6.61 12.21
CA ILE A 35 3.11 -6.46 10.79
C ILE A 35 4.61 -6.69 10.52
N ARG A 36 5.46 -6.53 11.54
CA ARG A 36 6.91 -6.74 11.42
C ARG A 36 7.28 -8.20 11.19
N ASP A 37 6.45 -9.13 11.64
CA ASP A 37 6.73 -10.58 11.56
C ASP A 37 6.35 -11.16 10.18
N ILE A 38 5.74 -10.34 9.32
CA ILE A 38 5.25 -10.71 7.99
C ILE A 38 6.19 -10.29 6.86
N ILE A 39 7.12 -9.37 7.15
CA ILE A 39 8.11 -8.89 6.19
C ILE A 39 9.47 -9.39 6.65
N PRO A 40 10.30 -10.00 5.77
CA PRO A 40 11.63 -10.46 6.15
C PRO A 40 12.53 -9.37 6.75
N PHE A 41 12.42 -8.14 6.24
CA PHE A 41 13.23 -7.00 6.66
C PHE A 41 12.33 -5.79 6.98
N PRO A 42 11.68 -5.77 8.16
CA PRO A 42 10.76 -4.71 8.51
C PRO A 42 11.51 -3.39 8.74
N ARG A 43 11.07 -2.32 8.07
CA ARG A 43 11.61 -0.98 8.28
C ARG A 43 10.70 -0.20 9.22
N THR A 44 11.24 0.25 10.35
CA THR A 44 10.52 1.10 11.30
C THR A 44 11.35 2.31 11.68
N PRO A 45 10.75 3.40 12.22
CA PRO A 45 11.53 4.52 12.73
C PRO A 45 12.62 4.02 13.68
N GLY A 46 13.88 4.38 13.40
CA GLY A 46 15.04 3.94 14.18
C GLY A 46 15.56 2.51 13.91
N SER A 47 14.97 1.75 12.97
CA SER A 47 15.44 0.41 12.60
C SER A 47 15.49 0.22 11.08
N ALA A 48 16.72 0.00 10.59
CA ALA A 48 17.02 -0.25 9.18
C ALA A 48 18.16 -1.28 9.00
N ALA A 49 18.28 -2.25 9.91
CA ALA A 49 19.15 -3.41 9.73
C ALA A 49 18.53 -4.44 8.75
N PHE A 50 19.39 -5.23 8.12
CA PHE A 50 18.97 -6.42 7.34
C PHE A 50 18.96 -7.60 8.30
#